data_AF-A0A835M666-F1
#
_entry.id   AF-A0A835M666-F1
#
_cell.length_a   1.000
_cell.length_b   1.000
_cell.length_c   1.000
_cell.angle_alpha   90.00
_cell.angle_beta   90.00
_cell.angle_gamma   90.00
#
_symmetry.space_group_name_H-M   'P 1'
#
loop_
_entity.id
_entity.type
_entity.pdbx_description
1 polymer ?
#
loop_
_entity_poly.entity_id
_entity_poly.type
_entity_poly.pdbx_seq_one_letter_code
_entity_poly.pdbx_strand_id
1 'polypeptide(L)'
;MTVNLRTTPHHYLKLKPFNHTTISSPPLILKSSKKTMVTNGSDSSSYTGITEQVTFEREIKKSKFIAIAGSITHEHSAHSFLNQVKDTRATHNCWAYKLGDQYRCNDDGEPSGTAGKPIYSAIVSSGIDRVMVVVIRYFGGIKLGTGGLVRAYGGVASECLKNATTCLVKSKVSISMEVPYDLLGVVYHQIQSFQVQDVMQDYDTSNEGVTVSFKVDYDKVDSLENAVKANCSRQIVVVKR
;
A
#
# COMPACT_ATOMS: atom_id res chain seq x y z
N MET A 1 -62.08 10.48 37.70
CA MET A 1 -62.88 9.29 38.04
C MET A 1 -62.54 8.24 36.97
N THR A 2 -61.91 7.10 37.21
CA THR A 2 -61.63 6.35 38.42
C THR A 2 -60.43 5.44 38.12
N VAL A 3 -59.46 5.42 39.03
CA VAL A 3 -58.29 4.54 39.05
C VAL A 3 -58.74 3.18 39.61
N ASN A 4 -58.21 2.05 39.12
CA ASN A 4 -57.91 0.96 40.06
C ASN A 4 -56.88 -0.04 39.53
N LEU A 5 -55.76 -0.03 40.24
CA LEU A 5 -54.73 -1.06 40.31
C LEU A 5 -55.30 -2.31 41.01
N ARG A 6 -54.80 -3.49 40.65
CA ARG A 6 -54.79 -4.64 41.56
C ARG A 6 -53.41 -5.28 41.63
N THR A 7 -53.07 -5.53 42.87
CA THR A 7 -51.82 -5.95 43.49
C THR A 7 -51.69 -7.48 43.59
N THR A 8 -50.44 -7.88 43.80
CA THR A 8 -49.80 -9.20 44.02
C THR A 8 -50.42 -10.09 45.12
N PRO A 9 -49.95 -11.35 45.29
CA PRO A 9 -48.88 -11.57 46.29
C PRO A 9 -47.82 -12.65 45.98
N HIS A 10 -46.71 -12.46 46.67
CA HIS A 10 -45.52 -13.27 46.93
C HIS A 10 -45.68 -14.78 47.17
N HIS A 11 -44.65 -15.53 46.79
CA HIS A 11 -44.12 -16.63 47.62
C HIS A 11 -42.62 -16.42 47.87
N TYR A 12 -42.26 -16.52 49.15
CA TYR A 12 -40.95 -16.31 49.76
C TYR A 12 -40.52 -17.64 50.40
N LEU A 13 -39.22 -17.97 50.40
CA LEU A 13 -38.49 -18.81 51.38
C LEU A 13 -36.98 -18.73 51.04
N LYS A 14 -36.23 -17.81 51.68
CA LYS A 14 -35.25 -18.01 52.79
C LYS A 14 -34.03 -18.88 52.42
N LEU A 15 -32.82 -18.30 52.23
CA LEU A 15 -31.80 -17.89 53.25
C LEU A 15 -31.20 -19.11 53.97
N LYS A 16 -29.87 -19.41 54.03
CA LYS A 16 -28.63 -18.65 54.38
C LYS A 16 -27.47 -19.73 54.45
N PRO A 17 -26.20 -19.50 54.89
CA PRO A 17 -25.25 -18.37 54.77
C PRO A 17 -23.71 -18.75 54.71
N PHE A 18 -22.83 -17.74 54.84
CA PHE A 18 -21.39 -17.74 55.30
C PHE A 18 -20.31 -18.25 54.31
N ASN A 19 -19.11 -17.66 54.15
CA ASN A 19 -18.51 -16.42 54.66
C ASN A 19 -17.25 -16.02 53.85
N HIS A 20 -16.85 -14.76 54.05
CA HIS A 20 -15.68 -14.02 53.58
C HIS A 20 -14.32 -14.76 53.55
N THR A 21 -13.53 -14.51 52.50
CA THR A 21 -12.11 -14.13 52.67
C THR A 21 -11.68 -13.19 51.55
N THR A 22 -11.34 -11.96 51.93
CA THR A 22 -10.73 -10.91 51.12
C THR A 22 -9.23 -11.19 50.97
N ILE A 23 -8.71 -11.25 49.74
CA ILE A 23 -7.30 -10.99 49.46
C ILE A 23 -7.25 -10.03 48.26
N SER A 24 -7.01 -8.76 48.58
CA SER A 24 -6.59 -7.72 47.66
C SER A 24 -5.21 -8.06 47.11
N SER A 25 -5.13 -8.30 45.80
CA SER A 25 -3.84 -8.35 45.09
C SER A 25 -3.57 -6.97 44.48
N PRO A 26 -2.34 -6.43 44.62
CA PRO A 26 -2.01 -5.08 44.15
C PRO A 26 -1.95 -5.02 42.62
N PRO A 27 -2.16 -3.83 42.01
CA PRO A 27 -1.95 -3.69 40.58
C PRO A 27 -0.43 -3.73 40.29
N LEU A 28 -0.01 -4.73 39.51
CA LEU A 28 1.33 -4.79 38.93
C LEU A 28 1.46 -3.68 37.88
N ILE A 29 2.04 -2.56 38.28
CA ILE A 29 2.53 -1.50 37.39
C ILE A 29 3.72 -2.06 36.62
N LEU A 30 3.48 -2.59 35.42
CA LEU A 30 4.54 -2.92 34.48
C LEU A 30 5.05 -1.62 33.84
N LYS A 31 6.11 -1.04 34.42
CA LYS A 31 6.95 -0.06 33.73
C LYS A 31 7.65 -0.75 32.56
N SER A 32 7.00 -0.80 31.40
CA SER A 32 7.69 -1.11 30.14
C SER A 32 8.23 0.18 29.56
N SER A 33 9.53 0.37 29.69
CA SER A 33 10.31 1.40 29.01
C SER A 33 9.89 1.51 27.54
N LYS A 34 9.65 2.75 27.08
CA LYS A 34 9.62 3.09 25.66
C LYS A 34 10.98 2.72 25.06
N LYS A 35 11.12 1.48 24.58
CA LYS A 35 12.08 1.16 23.53
C LYS A 35 11.45 1.68 22.25
N THR A 36 11.94 2.82 21.80
CA THR A 36 11.83 3.26 20.41
C THR A 36 12.23 2.07 19.54
N MET A 37 11.25 1.37 18.97
CA MET A 37 11.52 0.45 17.87
C MET A 37 11.91 1.35 16.71
N VAL A 38 13.21 1.40 16.46
CA VAL A 38 13.76 1.72 15.16
C VAL A 38 13.06 0.78 14.20
N THR A 39 12.13 1.32 13.40
CA THR A 39 11.61 0.62 12.24
C THR A 39 12.80 0.45 11.31
N ASN A 40 13.44 -0.72 11.38
CA ASN A 40 14.27 -1.21 10.30
C ASN A 40 13.35 -1.24 9.08
N GLY A 41 13.52 -0.25 8.18
CA GLY A 41 12.83 -0.20 6.90
C GLY A 41 13.26 -1.41 6.08
N SER A 42 12.48 -2.47 6.17
CA SER A 42 12.66 -3.68 5.39
C SER A 42 12.19 -3.42 3.95
N ASP A 43 13.19 -3.45 3.06
CA ASP A 43 13.14 -3.75 1.64
C ASP A 43 12.14 -3.01 0.74
N SER A 44 12.69 -2.10 -0.08
CA SER A 44 12.16 -1.90 -1.43
C SER A 44 13.33 -1.85 -2.41
N SER A 45 13.87 -3.01 -2.75
CA SER A 45 14.95 -3.12 -3.74
C SER A 45 14.42 -3.02 -5.17
N SER A 46 13.20 -3.48 -5.43
CA SER A 46 12.46 -3.26 -6.69
C SER A 46 11.03 -3.81 -6.59
N TYR A 47 10.15 -3.44 -7.52
CA TYR A 47 8.84 -4.05 -7.69
C TYR A 47 8.48 -4.15 -9.16
N THR A 48 7.61 -5.11 -9.53
CA THR A 48 7.07 -5.21 -10.89
C THR A 48 5.84 -4.31 -11.00
N GLY A 49 5.90 -3.29 -11.85
CA GLY A 49 4.77 -2.41 -12.19
C GLY A 49 4.20 -2.70 -13.57
N ILE A 50 3.14 -1.97 -13.94
CA ILE A 50 2.62 -1.93 -15.31
C ILE A 50 2.86 -0.55 -15.92
N THR A 51 3.12 -0.50 -17.22
CA THR A 51 3.48 0.74 -17.93
C THR A 51 2.29 1.43 -18.57
N GLU A 52 1.24 0.69 -18.86
CA GLU A 52 0.05 1.17 -19.56
C GLU A 52 -1.22 0.59 -18.96
N GLN A 53 -2.34 1.26 -19.20
CA GLN A 53 -3.65 0.74 -18.82
C GLN A 53 -3.96 -0.49 -19.67
N VAL A 54 -4.41 -1.56 -19.04
CA VAL A 54 -4.88 -2.78 -19.71
C VAL A 54 -6.36 -3.00 -19.43
N THR A 55 -7.08 -3.47 -20.45
CA THR A 55 -8.50 -3.79 -20.36
C THR A 55 -8.73 -5.21 -20.83
N PHE A 56 -9.62 -5.94 -20.14
CA PHE A 56 -10.05 -7.27 -20.52
C PHE A 56 -11.55 -7.43 -20.26
N GLU A 57 -12.27 -7.99 -21.23
CA GLU A 57 -13.71 -8.21 -21.14
C GLU A 57 -14.06 -9.69 -21.27
N ARG A 58 -15.06 -10.13 -20.49
CA ARG A 58 -15.64 -11.46 -20.62
C ARG A 58 -17.12 -11.46 -20.26
N GLU A 59 -17.92 -12.19 -21.03
CA GLU A 59 -19.30 -12.49 -20.67
C GLU A 59 -19.38 -13.83 -19.91
N ILE A 60 -20.10 -13.85 -18.78
CA ILE A 60 -20.30 -15.03 -17.94
C ILE A 60 -21.78 -15.09 -17.58
N LYS A 61 -22.50 -16.11 -18.09
CA LYS A 61 -23.94 -16.30 -17.86
C LYS A 61 -24.74 -15.01 -18.15
N LYS A 62 -24.54 -14.40 -19.33
CA LYS A 62 -25.14 -13.13 -19.78
C LYS A 62 -24.70 -11.88 -19.00
N SER A 63 -23.96 -12.02 -17.90
CA SER A 63 -23.35 -10.88 -17.23
C SER A 63 -22.06 -10.50 -17.94
N LYS A 64 -21.91 -9.22 -18.29
CA LYS A 64 -20.69 -8.67 -18.88
C LYS A 64 -19.77 -8.16 -17.77
N PHE A 65 -18.51 -8.57 -17.79
CA PHE A 65 -17.46 -8.13 -16.88
C PHE A 65 -16.34 -7.47 -17.68
N ILE A 66 -15.95 -6.25 -17.28
CA ILE A 66 -14.84 -5.50 -17.88
C ILE A 66 -13.85 -5.18 -16.77
N ALA A 67 -12.67 -5.81 -16.79
CA ALA A 67 -11.57 -5.46 -15.91
C ALA A 67 -10.66 -4.44 -16.56
N ILE A 68 -10.32 -3.39 -15.82
CA ILE A 68 -9.41 -2.33 -16.24
C ILE A 68 -8.35 -2.19 -15.14
N ALA A 69 -7.09 -2.39 -15.50
CA ALA A 69 -5.96 -2.23 -14.58
C ALA A 69 -5.09 -1.02 -14.97
N GLY A 70 -4.60 -0.30 -13.96
CA GLY A 70 -3.75 0.89 -14.13
C GLY A 70 -2.75 1.05 -13.00
N SER A 71 -1.59 1.65 -13.31
CA SER A 71 -0.57 1.97 -12.31
C SER A 71 -1.02 3.08 -11.39
N ILE A 72 -0.70 2.98 -10.09
CA ILE A 72 -0.99 3.99 -9.08
C ILE A 72 0.26 4.29 -8.26
N THR A 73 0.45 5.54 -7.84
CA THR A 73 1.65 5.96 -7.09
C THR A 73 1.37 6.22 -5.61
N HIS A 74 0.11 6.53 -5.28
CA HIS A 74 -0.39 6.80 -3.92
C HIS A 74 -1.91 6.60 -3.86
N GLU A 75 -2.51 6.56 -2.66
CA GLU A 75 -3.96 6.31 -2.47
C GLU A 75 -4.83 7.29 -3.27
N HIS A 76 -4.49 8.58 -3.30
CA HIS A 76 -5.27 9.55 -4.08
C HIS A 76 -5.30 9.24 -5.59
N SER A 77 -4.20 8.73 -6.16
CA SER A 77 -4.16 8.32 -7.58
C SER A 77 -5.06 7.12 -7.87
N ALA A 78 -5.26 6.23 -6.90
CA ALA A 78 -6.22 5.13 -7.01
C ALA A 78 -7.66 5.64 -7.10
N HIS A 79 -8.02 6.62 -6.27
CA HIS A 79 -9.35 7.24 -6.36
C HIS A 79 -9.56 8.02 -7.66
N SER A 80 -8.53 8.72 -8.15
CA SER A 80 -8.58 9.38 -9.47
C SER A 80 -8.77 8.36 -10.59
N PHE A 81 -8.04 7.24 -10.56
CA PHE A 81 -8.20 6.16 -11.53
C PHE A 81 -9.60 5.55 -11.50
N LEU A 82 -10.14 5.25 -10.31
CA LEU A 82 -11.52 4.77 -10.17
C LEU A 82 -12.53 5.72 -10.81
N ASN A 83 -12.40 7.02 -10.55
CA ASN A 83 -13.30 8.03 -11.10
C ASN A 83 -13.18 8.16 -12.62
N GLN A 84 -12.00 7.91 -13.18
CA GLN A 84 -11.77 7.92 -14.61
C GLN A 84 -12.44 6.74 -15.32
N VAL A 85 -12.41 5.53 -14.72
CA VAL A 85 -12.80 4.30 -15.42
C VAL A 85 -14.18 3.76 -15.05
N LYS A 86 -14.75 4.17 -13.91
CA LYS A 86 -16.09 3.70 -13.49
C LYS A 86 -17.17 4.07 -14.51
N ASP A 87 -18.15 3.19 -14.69
CA ASP A 87 -19.38 3.51 -15.41
C ASP A 87 -20.54 3.61 -14.42
N THR A 88 -21.18 4.77 -14.34
CA THR A 88 -22.32 5.03 -13.46
C THR A 88 -23.58 4.28 -13.85
N ARG A 89 -23.64 3.73 -15.07
CA ARG A 89 -24.74 2.90 -15.57
C ARG A 89 -24.52 1.42 -15.31
N ALA A 90 -23.31 1.02 -14.89
CA ALA A 90 -23.01 -0.36 -14.55
C ALA A 90 -23.75 -0.77 -13.27
N THR A 91 -23.97 -2.08 -13.11
CA THR A 91 -24.58 -2.61 -11.89
C THR A 91 -23.62 -2.46 -10.71
N HIS A 92 -22.34 -2.78 -10.92
CA HIS A 92 -21.30 -2.68 -9.91
C HIS A 92 -19.95 -2.29 -10.57
N ASN A 93 -19.15 -1.49 -9.88
CA ASN A 93 -17.79 -1.09 -10.19
C ASN A 93 -16.88 -1.56 -9.04
N CYS A 94 -16.75 -2.87 -8.86
CA CYS A 94 -15.94 -3.45 -7.78
C CYS A 94 -14.45 -3.23 -8.06
N TRP A 95 -13.63 -3.08 -7.03
CA TRP A 95 -12.21 -2.78 -7.26
C TRP A 95 -11.32 -3.27 -6.13
N ALA A 96 -10.03 -3.37 -6.45
CA ALA A 96 -8.97 -3.50 -5.47
C ALA A 96 -7.69 -2.81 -5.95
N TYR A 97 -6.82 -2.43 -5.03
CA TYR A 97 -5.48 -1.97 -5.34
C TYR A 97 -4.44 -2.51 -4.36
N LYS A 98 -3.19 -2.53 -4.79
CA LYS A 98 -1.99 -2.80 -3.98
C LYS A 98 -0.97 -1.69 -4.18
N LEU A 99 -0.38 -1.21 -3.09
CA LEU A 99 0.66 -0.19 -3.05
C LEU A 99 1.68 -0.56 -1.97
N GLY A 100 2.69 -1.37 -2.32
CA GLY A 100 3.58 -1.97 -1.33
C GLY A 100 2.77 -2.81 -0.34
N ASP A 101 2.99 -2.62 0.96
CA ASP A 101 2.24 -3.33 2.00
C ASP A 101 0.80 -2.85 2.17
N GLN A 102 0.45 -1.70 1.59
CA GLN A 102 -0.89 -1.16 1.65
C GLN A 102 -1.77 -1.79 0.56
N TYR A 103 -3.01 -2.11 0.92
CA TYR A 103 -4.00 -2.57 -0.02
C TYR A 103 -5.40 -2.20 0.44
N ARG A 104 -6.32 -2.15 -0.52
CA ARG A 104 -7.75 -1.96 -0.23
C ARG A 104 -8.58 -2.62 -1.32
N CYS A 105 -9.78 -3.05 -0.95
CA CYS A 105 -10.75 -3.62 -1.88
C CYS A 105 -12.17 -3.20 -1.53
N ASN A 106 -13.06 -3.18 -2.51
CA ASN A 106 -14.46 -2.80 -2.36
C ASN A 106 -15.34 -3.67 -3.28
N ASP A 107 -16.44 -4.18 -2.73
CA ASP A 107 -17.42 -5.01 -3.43
C ASP A 107 -18.49 -4.19 -4.16
N ASP A 108 -18.58 -2.87 -3.97
CA ASP A 108 -19.54 -1.96 -4.62
C ASP A 108 -21.00 -2.47 -4.64
N GLY A 109 -21.48 -3.00 -3.52
CA GLY A 109 -22.85 -3.51 -3.40
C GLY A 109 -23.03 -4.98 -3.82
N GLU A 110 -21.99 -5.65 -4.34
CA GLU A 110 -21.98 -7.12 -4.39
C GLU A 110 -21.99 -7.72 -2.97
N PRO A 111 -22.39 -9.00 -2.81
CA PRO A 111 -22.28 -9.68 -1.54
C PRO A 111 -20.85 -9.62 -0.98
N SER A 112 -20.72 -9.35 0.32
CA SER A 112 -19.43 -9.08 0.95
C SER A 112 -18.39 -10.17 0.67
N GLY A 113 -17.21 -9.74 0.22
CA GLY A 113 -16.06 -10.60 -0.08
C GLY A 113 -16.16 -11.37 -1.39
N THR A 114 -17.19 -11.14 -2.23
CA THR A 114 -17.37 -11.88 -3.48
C THR A 114 -16.77 -11.21 -4.71
N ALA A 115 -16.31 -9.96 -4.61
CA ALA A 115 -15.73 -9.22 -5.73
C ALA A 115 -14.36 -8.61 -5.39
N GLY A 116 -14.30 -7.69 -4.43
CA GLY A 116 -13.08 -6.96 -4.08
C GLY A 116 -11.94 -7.87 -3.63
N LYS A 117 -12.22 -8.83 -2.72
CA LYS A 117 -11.21 -9.79 -2.25
C LYS A 117 -10.66 -10.68 -3.39
N PRO A 118 -11.49 -11.28 -4.26
CA PRO A 118 -11.02 -11.98 -5.46
C PRO A 118 -10.17 -11.13 -6.40
N ILE A 119 -10.53 -9.86 -6.64
CA ILE A 119 -9.71 -8.95 -7.46
C ILE A 119 -8.34 -8.74 -6.81
N TYR A 120 -8.31 -8.47 -5.49
CA TYR A 120 -7.04 -8.33 -4.76
C TYR A 120 -6.20 -9.61 -4.81
N SER A 121 -6.81 -10.78 -4.65
CA SER A 121 -6.11 -12.06 -4.76
C SER A 121 -5.47 -12.24 -6.14
N ALA A 122 -6.11 -11.75 -7.21
CA ALA A 122 -5.54 -11.75 -8.55
C ALA A 122 -4.32 -10.83 -8.68
N ILE A 123 -4.36 -9.65 -8.05
CA ILE A 123 -3.21 -8.72 -7.97
C ILE A 123 -2.03 -9.37 -7.25
N VAL A 124 -2.28 -9.97 -6.08
CA VAL A 124 -1.20 -10.64 -5.32
C VAL A 124 -0.60 -11.80 -6.13
N SER A 125 -1.45 -12.59 -6.80
CA SER A 125 -1.00 -13.74 -7.58
C SER A 125 -0.25 -13.37 -8.85
N SER A 126 -0.44 -12.15 -9.38
CA SER A 126 0.30 -11.69 -10.57
C SER A 126 1.72 -11.23 -10.25
N GLY A 127 2.04 -10.96 -8.97
CA GLY A 127 3.32 -10.38 -8.56
C GLY A 127 3.50 -8.91 -8.94
N ILE A 128 2.44 -8.26 -9.45
CA ILE A 128 2.44 -6.84 -9.81
C ILE A 128 2.11 -6.01 -8.56
N ASP A 129 2.85 -4.94 -8.35
CA ASP A 129 2.65 -3.96 -7.29
C ASP A 129 2.33 -2.58 -7.86
N ARG A 130 1.83 -1.68 -6.99
CA ARG A 130 1.46 -0.31 -7.33
C ARG A 130 0.45 -0.25 -8.48
N VAL A 131 -0.57 -1.09 -8.36
CA VAL A 131 -1.59 -1.31 -9.38
C VAL A 131 -2.98 -1.27 -8.75
N MET A 132 -3.93 -0.70 -9.48
CA MET A 132 -5.35 -0.79 -9.22
C MET A 132 -6.03 -1.59 -10.32
N VAL A 133 -7.03 -2.40 -9.95
CA VAL A 133 -7.91 -3.09 -10.87
C VAL A 133 -9.36 -2.75 -10.52
N VAL A 134 -10.10 -2.25 -11.51
CA VAL A 134 -11.54 -2.01 -11.43
C VAL A 134 -12.23 -3.03 -12.33
N VAL A 135 -13.22 -3.74 -11.80
CA VAL A 135 -14.05 -4.69 -12.56
C VAL A 135 -15.47 -4.16 -12.60
N ILE A 136 -15.87 -3.69 -13.77
CA ILE A 136 -17.20 -3.20 -14.09
C ILE A 136 -18.08 -4.39 -14.46
N ARG A 137 -19.25 -4.49 -13.86
CA ARG A 137 -20.22 -5.55 -14.12
C ARG A 137 -21.55 -4.98 -14.57
N TYR A 138 -22.08 -5.54 -15.65
CA TYR A 138 -23.49 -5.40 -16.04
C TYR A 138 -24.22 -6.72 -15.76
N PHE A 139 -25.29 -6.66 -14.96
CA PHE A 139 -26.08 -7.83 -14.62
C PHE A 139 -26.87 -8.36 -15.83
N GLY A 140 -26.74 -9.65 -16.12
CA GLY A 140 -27.35 -10.30 -17.29
C GLY A 140 -28.68 -11.00 -17.04
N GLY A 141 -29.32 -10.80 -15.88
CA GLY A 141 -30.55 -11.50 -15.51
C GLY A 141 -30.35 -12.88 -14.85
N ILE A 142 -29.15 -13.46 -14.90
CA ILE A 142 -28.84 -14.77 -14.31
C ILE A 142 -27.93 -14.60 -13.08
N LYS A 143 -28.38 -15.09 -11.92
CA LYS A 143 -27.59 -15.08 -10.69
C LYS A 143 -26.43 -16.08 -10.78
N LEU A 144 -25.23 -15.64 -10.42
CA LEU A 144 -24.02 -16.48 -10.43
C LEU A 144 -23.84 -17.27 -9.12
N GLY A 145 -24.45 -16.81 -8.02
CA GLY A 145 -24.19 -17.30 -6.66
C GLY A 145 -22.79 -16.89 -6.16
N THR A 146 -22.55 -17.03 -4.85
CA THR A 146 -21.31 -16.58 -4.19
C THR A 146 -20.04 -17.12 -4.86
N GLY A 147 -19.96 -18.45 -5.07
CA GLY A 147 -18.79 -19.07 -5.72
C GLY A 147 -18.68 -18.77 -7.21
N GLY A 148 -19.77 -18.37 -7.87
CA GLY A 148 -19.74 -17.91 -9.25
C GLY A 148 -19.17 -16.50 -9.37
N LEU A 149 -19.57 -15.59 -8.47
CA LEU A 149 -19.04 -14.22 -8.40
C LEU A 149 -17.55 -14.21 -8.09
N VAL A 150 -17.13 -14.97 -7.07
CA VAL A 150 -15.71 -15.08 -6.70
C VAL A 150 -14.84 -15.50 -7.89
N ARG A 151 -15.27 -16.52 -8.65
CA ARG A 151 -14.55 -16.98 -9.83
C ARG A 151 -14.60 -15.99 -10.99
N ALA A 152 -15.72 -15.30 -11.19
CA ALA A 152 -15.87 -14.29 -12.24
C ALA A 152 -14.95 -13.10 -12.00
N TYR A 153 -15.03 -12.46 -10.82
CA TYR A 153 -14.23 -11.29 -10.49
C TYR A 153 -12.73 -11.58 -10.46
N GLY A 154 -12.32 -12.62 -9.75
CA GLY A 154 -10.91 -13.01 -9.69
C GLY A 154 -10.37 -13.46 -11.05
N GLY A 155 -11.17 -14.20 -11.82
CA GLY A 155 -10.79 -14.70 -13.14
C GLY A 155 -10.59 -13.57 -14.16
N VAL A 156 -11.53 -12.64 -14.27
CA VAL A 156 -11.43 -11.52 -15.23
C VAL A 156 -10.29 -10.57 -14.83
N ALA A 157 -10.10 -10.31 -13.53
CA ALA A 157 -8.95 -9.53 -13.04
C ALA A 157 -7.61 -10.21 -13.35
N SER A 158 -7.50 -11.52 -13.15
CA SER A 158 -6.28 -12.28 -13.45
C SER A 158 -5.94 -12.23 -14.94
N GLU A 159 -6.92 -12.41 -15.81
CA GLU A 159 -6.72 -12.36 -17.27
C GLU A 159 -6.34 -10.95 -17.74
N CYS A 160 -6.92 -9.91 -17.14
CA CYS A 160 -6.52 -8.53 -17.36
C CYS A 160 -5.04 -8.30 -17.04
N LEU A 161 -4.60 -8.73 -15.85
CA LEU A 161 -3.21 -8.56 -15.40
C LEU A 161 -2.20 -9.39 -16.21
N LYS A 162 -2.59 -10.59 -16.70
CA LYS A 162 -1.73 -11.39 -17.59
C LYS A 162 -1.45 -10.70 -18.92
N ASN A 163 -2.37 -9.85 -19.39
CA ASN A 163 -2.23 -9.10 -20.62
C ASN A 163 -1.48 -7.77 -20.43
N ALA A 164 -1.05 -7.45 -19.21
CA ALA A 164 -0.38 -6.19 -18.93
C ALA A 164 1.09 -6.22 -19.37
N THR A 165 1.54 -5.16 -20.03
CA THR A 165 2.97 -4.89 -20.22
C THR A 165 3.58 -4.50 -18.87
N THR A 166 4.53 -5.31 -18.39
CA THR A 166 5.16 -5.13 -17.08
C THR A 166 6.57 -4.57 -17.20
N CYS A 167 7.00 -3.85 -16.17
CA CYS A 167 8.38 -3.37 -16.04
C CYS A 167 8.88 -3.55 -14.61
N LEU A 168 10.18 -3.80 -14.46
CA LEU A 168 10.83 -3.80 -13.15
C LEU A 168 11.15 -2.35 -12.76
N VAL A 169 10.56 -1.88 -11.67
CA VAL A 169 10.81 -0.56 -11.10
C VAL A 169 11.75 -0.69 -9.92
N LYS A 170 12.93 -0.07 -10.01
CA LYS A 170 13.87 0.02 -8.89
C LYS A 170 13.52 1.22 -8.02
N SER A 171 13.52 1.04 -6.70
CA SER A 171 13.39 2.18 -5.80
C SER A 171 14.59 3.09 -5.93
N LYS A 172 14.34 4.39 -5.88
CA LYS A 172 15.39 5.41 -5.87
C LYS A 172 15.52 5.99 -4.48
N VAL A 173 16.76 6.22 -4.05
CA VAL A 173 17.11 6.86 -2.79
C VAL A 173 17.60 8.26 -3.08
N SER A 174 17.13 9.24 -2.30
CA SER A 174 17.65 10.60 -2.38
C SER A 174 18.92 10.68 -1.55
N ILE A 175 20.01 11.10 -2.18
CA ILE A 175 21.30 11.32 -1.54
C ILE A 175 21.59 12.81 -1.53
N SER A 176 22.13 13.29 -0.42
CA SER A 176 22.64 14.66 -0.28
C SER A 176 24.04 14.60 0.34
N MET A 177 24.97 15.38 -0.19
CA MET A 177 26.34 15.46 0.31
C MET A 177 26.88 16.89 0.22
N GLU A 178 27.61 17.31 1.23
CA GLU A 178 28.37 18.56 1.20
C GLU A 178 29.73 18.29 0.53
N VAL A 179 29.98 19.02 -0.56
CA VAL A 179 31.15 18.80 -1.41
C VAL A 179 32.00 20.06 -1.44
N PRO A 180 33.25 20.01 -0.96
CA PRO A 180 34.22 21.09 -1.14
C PRO A 180 34.42 21.44 -2.63
N TYR A 181 34.60 22.72 -2.95
CA TYR A 181 34.71 23.17 -4.35
C TYR A 181 35.85 22.50 -5.13
N ASP A 182 36.96 22.19 -4.46
CA ASP A 182 38.12 21.48 -5.03
C ASP A 182 37.83 20.02 -5.39
N LEU A 183 36.81 19.41 -4.77
CA LEU A 183 36.40 18.02 -5.02
C LEU A 183 35.17 17.90 -5.92
N LEU A 184 34.53 19.02 -6.27
CA LEU A 184 33.27 19.03 -7.00
C LEU A 184 33.34 18.27 -8.33
N GLY A 185 34.40 18.51 -9.12
CA GLY A 185 34.59 17.82 -10.40
C GLY A 185 34.76 16.31 -10.25
N VAL A 186 35.47 15.85 -9.21
CA VAL A 186 35.67 14.43 -8.92
C VAL A 186 34.35 13.77 -8.54
N VAL A 187 33.58 14.39 -7.64
CA VAL A 187 32.27 13.89 -7.22
C VAL A 187 31.32 13.80 -8.41
N TYR A 188 31.25 14.83 -9.25
CA TYR A 188 30.41 14.83 -10.46
C TYR A 188 30.74 13.68 -11.40
N HIS A 189 32.02 13.45 -11.65
CA HIS A 189 32.46 12.33 -12.47
C HIS A 189 32.05 10.98 -11.87
N GLN A 190 32.21 10.80 -10.56
CA GLN A 190 31.81 9.57 -9.88
C GLN A 190 30.30 9.34 -9.98
N ILE A 191 29.47 10.32 -9.60
CA ILE A 191 28.01 10.14 -9.54
C ILE A 191 27.39 9.93 -10.93
N GLN A 192 27.95 10.52 -11.99
CA GLN A 192 27.44 10.33 -13.35
C GLN A 192 27.52 8.87 -13.81
N SER A 193 28.55 8.13 -13.40
CA SER A 193 28.70 6.70 -13.72
C SER A 193 27.59 5.81 -13.15
N PHE A 194 26.84 6.30 -12.15
CA PHE A 194 25.74 5.58 -11.50
C PHE A 194 24.35 5.91 -12.06
N GLN A 195 24.26 6.72 -13.13
CA GLN A 195 23.00 7.13 -13.77
C GLN A 195 22.06 7.86 -12.79
N VAL A 196 22.63 8.76 -11.98
CA VAL A 196 21.86 9.57 -11.02
C VAL A 196 20.87 10.51 -11.72
N GLN A 197 19.77 10.83 -11.03
CA GLN A 197 18.69 11.72 -11.52
C GLN A 197 18.48 12.91 -10.58
N ASP A 198 17.77 13.93 -11.06
CA ASP A 198 17.40 15.12 -10.28
C ASP A 198 18.60 15.77 -9.56
N VAL A 199 19.73 15.89 -10.26
CA VAL A 199 20.94 16.47 -9.66
C VAL A 199 20.74 17.97 -9.44
N MET A 200 20.81 18.39 -8.19
CA MET A 200 20.69 19.77 -7.74
C MET A 200 21.95 20.19 -6.98
N GLN A 201 22.29 21.48 -7.11
CA GLN A 201 23.39 22.13 -6.41
C GLN A 201 22.83 23.30 -5.60
N ASP A 202 23.15 23.34 -4.32
CA ASP A 202 22.82 24.44 -3.43
C ASP A 202 24.10 25.08 -2.90
N TYR A 203 24.36 26.30 -3.38
CA TYR A 203 25.56 27.10 -3.09
C TYR A 203 25.44 27.93 -1.80
N ASP A 204 24.26 27.95 -1.16
CA ASP A 204 23.96 28.83 -0.03
C ASP A 204 24.27 28.18 1.34
N THR A 205 24.90 26.99 1.33
CA THR A 205 25.05 26.14 2.51
C THR A 205 26.37 26.34 3.26
N SER A 206 27.45 26.76 2.61
CA SER A 206 28.74 27.05 3.27
C SER A 206 29.68 27.92 2.41
N ASN A 207 30.63 28.63 3.03
CA ASN A 207 31.68 29.37 2.31
C ASN A 207 32.76 28.45 1.68
N GLU A 208 32.78 27.16 2.01
CA GLU A 208 33.87 26.23 1.66
C GLU A 208 33.43 25.10 0.72
N GLY A 209 32.16 25.04 0.34
CA GLY A 209 31.62 24.00 -0.54
C GLY A 209 30.18 24.21 -0.96
N VAL A 210 29.64 23.23 -1.68
CA VAL A 210 28.28 23.20 -2.24
C VAL A 210 27.58 21.92 -1.80
N THR A 211 26.28 22.00 -1.52
CA THR A 211 25.47 20.81 -1.27
C THR A 211 24.99 20.24 -2.60
N VAL A 212 25.37 19.00 -2.89
CA VAL A 212 24.91 18.26 -4.08
C VAL A 212 23.85 17.24 -3.65
N SER A 213 22.67 17.31 -4.25
CA SER A 213 21.57 16.38 -4.00
C SER A 213 21.14 15.70 -5.28
N PHE A 214 20.86 14.39 -5.23
CA PHE A 214 20.45 13.60 -6.40
C PHE A 214 19.71 12.34 -5.98
N LYS A 215 19.12 11.63 -6.95
CA LYS A 215 18.49 10.32 -6.76
C LYS A 215 19.30 9.23 -7.45
N VAL A 216 19.47 8.10 -6.78
CA VAL A 216 20.16 6.92 -7.33
C VAL A 216 19.34 5.66 -7.05
N ASP A 217 19.45 4.63 -7.89
CA ASP A 217 18.83 3.34 -7.61
C ASP A 217 19.35 2.78 -6.27
N TYR A 218 18.45 2.22 -5.45
CA TYR A 218 18.76 1.73 -4.10
C TYR A 218 19.92 0.73 -4.09
N ASP A 219 19.97 -0.17 -5.07
CA ASP A 219 21.01 -1.20 -5.23
C ASP A 219 22.40 -0.63 -5.55
N LYS A 220 22.48 0.63 -5.97
CA LYS A 220 23.73 1.31 -6.32
C LYS A 220 24.28 2.20 -5.19
N VAL A 221 23.51 2.44 -4.13
CA VAL A 221 23.86 3.39 -3.06
C VAL A 221 25.22 3.06 -2.43
N ASP A 222 25.43 1.82 -2.01
CA ASP A 222 26.67 1.44 -1.31
C ASP A 222 27.89 1.49 -2.23
N SER A 223 27.72 1.10 -3.50
CA SER A 223 28.78 1.19 -4.51
C SER A 223 29.15 2.64 -4.80
N LEU A 224 28.16 3.53 -4.86
CA LEU A 224 28.37 4.97 -5.05
C LEU A 224 29.11 5.57 -3.85
N GLU A 225 28.69 5.25 -2.63
CA GLU A 225 29.38 5.73 -1.42
C GLU A 225 30.85 5.32 -1.40
N ASN A 226 31.12 4.05 -1.72
CA ASN A 226 32.48 3.54 -1.77
C ASN A 226 33.30 4.22 -2.87
N ALA A 227 32.72 4.47 -4.04
CA ALA A 227 33.38 5.18 -5.13
C ALA A 227 33.72 6.63 -4.74
N VAL A 228 32.79 7.34 -4.08
CA VAL A 228 33.05 8.70 -3.59
C VAL A 228 34.15 8.69 -2.52
N LYS A 229 34.08 7.79 -1.54
CA LYS A 229 35.08 7.67 -0.46
C LYS A 229 36.47 7.28 -0.99
N ALA A 230 36.55 6.41 -1.99
CA ALA A 230 37.83 5.96 -2.55
C ALA A 230 38.53 7.02 -3.41
N ASN A 231 37.78 7.92 -4.03
CA ASN A 231 38.31 8.91 -4.98
C ASN A 231 38.42 10.32 -4.40
N CYS A 232 37.96 10.55 -3.16
CA CYS A 232 38.08 11.84 -2.49
C CYS A 232 39.17 11.80 -1.43
N SER A 233 40.07 12.78 -1.45
CA SER A 233 41.15 12.93 -0.46
C SER A 233 40.66 13.32 0.94
N ARG A 234 39.41 13.80 1.05
CA ARG A 234 38.73 14.16 2.30
C ARG A 234 37.47 13.33 2.48
N GLN A 235 37.08 13.11 3.74
CA GLN A 235 35.85 12.40 4.08
C GLN A 235 34.64 13.27 3.73
N ILE A 236 33.87 12.84 2.72
CA ILE A 236 32.58 13.44 2.36
C ILE A 236 31.48 12.73 3.15
N VAL A 237 30.66 13.51 3.85
CA VAL A 237 29.50 12.97 4.57
C VAL A 237 28.35 12.79 3.57
N VAL A 238 27.92 11.55 3.40
CA VAL A 238 26.80 11.18 2.53
C VAL A 238 25.56 10.98 3.40
N VAL A 239 24.53 11.80 3.17
CA VAL A 239 23.26 11.75 3.90
C VAL A 239 22.20 11.12 3.00
N LYS A 240 21.55 10.05 3.47
CA LYS A 240 20.43 9.37 2.79
C LYS A 240 19.11 9.97 3.29
N ARG A 241 18.19 10.29 2.38
CA ARG A 241 16.83 10.74 2.68
C ARG A 241 15.78 9.83 2.04
#